data_AF-A0A9Q7B9M1-F1
#
_entry.id   AF-A0A9Q7B9M1-F1
#
_cell.length_a   1.000
_cell.length_b   1.000
_cell.length_c   1.000
_cell.angle_alpha   90.00
_cell.angle_beta   90.00
_cell.angle_gamma   90.00
#
_symmetry.space_group_name_H-M   'P 1'
#
loop_
_entity.id
_entity.type
_entity.pdbx_description
1 polymer ?
#
loop_
_entity_poly.entity_id
_entity_poly.type
_entity_poly.pdbx_seq_one_letter_code
_entity_poly.pdbx_strand_id
1 'polypeptide(L)' 'MPFREAAAQCVCQGAPNLSDLFKSDIILLSAGTAKVNATRAILKAGFITGLVIDADSARQLDVILQR' A
#
# COMPACT_ATOMS: atom_id res chain seq x y z
N MET A 1 -16.72 34.69 -2.66
CA MET A 1 -15.63 33.95 -3.33
C MET A 1 -15.32 32.70 -2.48
N PRO A 2 -15.81 31.49 -2.80
CA PRO A 2 -15.30 30.27 -2.19
C PRO A 2 -14.36 29.53 -3.15
N PHE A 3 -13.36 28.89 -2.53
CA PHE A 3 -12.21 28.25 -3.13
C PHE A 3 -12.58 27.12 -4.11
N ARG A 4 -12.01 27.18 -5.31
CA ARG A 4 -12.02 26.09 -6.30
C ARG A 4 -10.85 25.15 -6.00
N GLU A 5 -11.10 24.05 -5.31
CA GLU A 5 -10.22 22.88 -5.34
C GLU A 5 -10.69 21.96 -6.46
N ALA A 6 -10.14 22.17 -7.66
CA ALA A 6 -10.14 21.14 -8.69
C ALA A 6 -9.12 20.07 -8.27
N ALA A 7 -9.50 19.21 -7.34
CA ALA A 7 -8.84 17.92 -7.21
C ALA A 7 -9.02 17.23 -8.57
N ALA A 8 -7.93 17.13 -9.34
CA ALA A 8 -7.91 16.38 -10.57
C ALA A 8 -8.33 14.94 -10.23
N GLN A 9 -9.62 14.66 -10.45
CA GLN A 9 -10.23 13.36 -10.24
C GLN A 9 -9.48 12.40 -11.16
N CYS A 10 -8.59 11.58 -10.61
CA CYS A 10 -7.97 10.48 -11.34
C CYS A 10 -9.07 9.43 -11.56
N VAL A 11 -9.91 9.65 -12.58
CA VAL A 11 -10.95 8.70 -12.98
C VAL A 11 -10.26 7.62 -13.81
N CYS A 12 -9.66 6.65 -13.14
CA CYS A 12 -9.37 5.36 -13.74
C CYS A 12 -10.70 4.61 -13.89
N GLN A 13 -11.39 4.78 -15.02
CA GLN A 13 -12.58 3.97 -15.32
C GLN A 13 -12.17 2.48 -15.32
N GLY A 14 -12.59 1.74 -14.29
CA GLY A 14 -12.31 0.31 -14.12
C GLY A 14 -11.29 -0.06 -13.04
N ALA A 15 -10.63 0.89 -12.39
CA ALA A 15 -9.79 0.58 -11.23
C ALA A 15 -10.64 0.61 -9.94
N PRO A 16 -10.52 -0.40 -9.05
CA PRO A 16 -11.18 -0.36 -7.77
C PRO A 16 -10.72 0.87 -6.98
N ASN A 17 -11.67 1.60 -6.41
CA ASN A 17 -11.35 2.71 -5.52
C ASN A 17 -10.58 2.15 -4.31
N LEU A 18 -9.43 2.75 -3.99
CA LEU A 18 -8.61 2.38 -2.81
C LEU A 18 -9.40 2.42 -1.49
N SER A 19 -10.45 3.25 -1.42
CA SER A 19 -11.34 3.32 -0.27
C SER A 19 -12.28 2.11 -0.16
N ASP A 20 -12.66 1.49 -1.28
CA ASP A 20 -13.49 0.27 -1.28
C ASP A 20 -12.67 -1.00 -1.01
N LEU A 21 -11.35 -0.93 -1.23
CA LEU A 21 -10.41 -2.01 -0.89
C LEU A 21 -10.41 -2.29 0.62
N PHE A 22 -10.71 -1.32 1.49
CA PHE A 22 -10.87 -1.57 2.94
C PHE A 22 -11.98 -2.56 3.31
N LYS A 23 -12.96 -2.80 2.43
CA LYS A 23 -14.05 -3.75 2.67
C LYS A 23 -13.68 -5.19 2.28
N SER A 24 -12.49 -5.40 1.72
CA SER A 24 -12.03 -6.68 1.19
C SER A 24 -10.82 -7.17 1.98
N ASP A 25 -10.70 -8.49 2.12
CA ASP A 25 -9.46 -9.11 2.59
C ASP A 25 -8.39 -9.03 1.51
N ILE A 26 -7.37 -8.22 1.74
CA ILE A 26 -6.29 -7.98 0.77
C ILE A 26 -5.01 -8.54 1.33
N ILE A 27 -4.48 -9.54 0.64
CA ILE A 27 -3.20 -10.15 0.96
C ILE A 27 -2.14 -9.59 0.01
N LEU A 28 -1.12 -8.94 0.57
CA LEU A 28 0.03 -8.46 -0.18
C LEU A 28 1.06 -9.60 -0.32
N LEU A 29 1.34 -10.01 -1.55
CA LEU A 29 2.44 -10.91 -1.86
C LEU A 29 3.63 -10.07 -2.36
N SER A 30 4.74 -10.05 -1.62
CA SER A 30 5.92 -9.27 -2.00
C SER A 30 7.20 -10.06 -1.74
N ALA A 31 8.11 -10.10 -2.71
CA ALA A 31 9.41 -10.75 -2.56
C ALA A 31 10.50 -9.94 -3.28
N GLY A 32 11.70 -10.00 -2.70
CA GLY A 32 12.89 -9.28 -3.16
C GLY A 32 13.11 -7.94 -2.45
N THR A 33 14.36 -7.73 -2.04
CA THR A 33 14.82 -6.59 -1.23
C THR A 33 14.56 -5.22 -1.88
N ALA A 34 14.58 -5.16 -3.23
CA ALA A 34 14.27 -3.94 -3.98
C ALA A 34 12.85 -3.39 -3.73
N LYS A 35 11.91 -4.25 -3.30
CA LYS A 35 10.50 -3.88 -3.10
C LYS A 35 10.17 -3.53 -1.65
N VAL A 36 11.13 -3.65 -0.72
CA VAL A 36 10.90 -3.47 0.73
C VAL A 36 10.34 -2.06 1.04
N ASN A 37 10.84 -1.02 0.38
CA ASN A 37 10.30 0.34 0.56
C ASN A 37 8.86 0.49 0.06
N ALA A 38 8.52 -0.15 -1.08
CA ALA A 38 7.16 -0.16 -1.59
C ALA A 38 6.23 -0.94 -0.66
N THR A 39 6.68 -2.10 -0.17
CA THR A 39 5.96 -2.90 0.83
C THR A 39 5.70 -2.08 2.10
N ARG A 40 6.68 -1.34 2.62
CA ARG A 40 6.48 -0.42 3.75
C ARG A 40 5.40 0.64 3.46
N ALA A 41 5.45 1.27 2.30
CA ALA A 41 4.49 2.32 1.94
C ALA A 41 3.06 1.78 1.87
N ILE A 42 2.88 0.60 1.27
CA ILE A 42 1.58 -0.07 1.16
C ILE A 42 1.07 -0.50 2.55
N LEU A 43 1.93 -1.05 3.41
CA LEU A 43 1.55 -1.40 4.78
C LEU A 43 1.13 -0.17 5.59
N LYS A 44 1.86 0.95 5.47
CA LYS A 44 1.49 2.22 6.12
C LYS A 44 0.16 2.78 5.62
N ALA A 45 -0.21 2.47 4.39
CA ALA A 45 -1.47 2.90 3.82
C ALA A 45 -2.67 2.14 4.43
N GLY A 46 -2.44 1.02 5.12
CA GLY A 46 -3.41 0.39 6.02
C GLY A 46 -4.50 -0.46 5.33
N PHE A 47 -4.44 -0.64 4.02
CA PHE A 47 -5.45 -1.39 3.25
C PHE A 47 -5.21 -2.91 3.24
N ILE A 48 -4.06 -3.39 3.74
CA ILE A 48 -3.64 -4.79 3.65
C ILE A 48 -3.97 -5.52 4.94
N THR A 49 -4.73 -6.62 4.86
CA THR A 49 -5.08 -7.46 6.02
C THR A 49 -4.08 -8.59 6.25
N GLY A 50 -3.29 -8.97 5.24
CA GLY A 50 -2.25 -9.99 5.36
C GLY A 50 -1.03 -9.73 4.47
N LEU A 51 0.16 -10.13 4.92
CA LEU A 51 1.41 -10.00 4.18
C LEU A 51 2.09 -11.37 4.05
N VAL A 52 2.43 -11.76 2.83
CA VAL A 52 3.32 -12.88 2.54
C VAL A 52 4.60 -12.32 1.93
N ILE A 53 5.73 -12.60 2.57
CA ILE A 53 7.03 -12.04 2.24
C ILE A 53 8.13 -13.09 2.40
N ASP A 54 9.18 -13.02 1.56
CA ASP A 54 10.35 -13.88 1.72
C ASP A 54 11.18 -13.50 2.96
N ALA A 55 11.96 -14.45 3.47
CA ALA A 55 12.69 -14.29 4.72
C ALA A 55 13.69 -13.13 4.72
N ASP A 56 14.41 -12.91 3.62
CA ASP A 56 15.42 -11.85 3.52
C ASP A 56 14.77 -10.47 3.46
N SER A 57 13.70 -10.34 2.67
CA SER A 57 12.92 -9.10 2.60
C SER A 57 12.21 -8.79 3.92
N ALA A 58 11.73 -9.82 4.64
CA ALA A 58 11.11 -9.66 5.95
C ALA A 58 12.10 -9.09 6.99
N ARG A 59 13.34 -9.60 7.03
CA ARG A 59 14.39 -9.09 7.91
C ARG A 59 14.71 -7.61 7.65
N GLN A 60 14.82 -7.22 6.38
CA GLN A 60 15.07 -5.82 6.04
C GLN A 60 13.88 -4.92 6.37
N LEU A 61 12.66 -5.42 6.12
CA LEU A 61 11.44 -4.68 6.44
C LEU A 61 11.32 -4.42 7.94
N ASP A 62 11.62 -5.41 8.79
CA ASP A 62 11.61 -5.28 10.26
C ASP A 62 12.56 -4.16 10.74
N VAL A 63 13.81 -4.13 10.23
CA VAL A 63 14.78 -3.07 10.54
C VAL A 63 14.26 -1.68 10.17
N ILE A 64 13.51 -1.57 9.07
CA ILE A 64 12.97 -0.30 8.58
C ILE A 64 11.68 0.10 9.34
N LEU A 65 10.94 -0.86 9.88
CA LEU A 65 9.74 -0.62 10.69
C LEU A 65 10.08 -0.24 12.14
N GLN A 66 11.20 -0.72 12.69
CA GLN A 66 11.68 -0.35 14.02
C GLN A 66 12.34 1.04 14.10
N ARG A 67 12.46 1.74 12.95
CA ARG A 67 12.91 3.14 12.85
C ARG A 67 11.74 4.08 12.61
#